data_AF-A0A382ZUY9-F1
#
_entry.id   AF-A0A382ZUY9-F1
#
_cell.length_a   1.000
_cell.length_b   1.000
_cell.length_c   1.000
_cell.angle_alpha   90.00
_cell.angle_beta   90.00
_cell.angle_gamma   90.00
#
_symmetry.space_group_name_H-M   'P 1'
#
loop_
_entity.id
_entity.type
_entity.pdbx_description
1 polymer ?
#
loop_
_entity_poly.entity_id
_entity_poly.type
_entity_poly.pdbx_seq_one_letter_code
_entity_poly.pdbx_strand_id
1 'polypeptide(L)'
;HLHGAIHRSDDAGRSWRLLGRIERDDGKALDEPSLTLLPDGRLMLLSRLDAAVLYSANGGQSWQLSHQAPFAPLKAHRTSVLADGTVVCWMTSNGVLRVSWSTNGGDTWTTGEDGLPLALDADFYGYPGGFLMADESVLVVYYDAAHQQQRTGVWLIRFRLDAGRKRMEIVPAPGADADAADATLPGPEERDADAV
;
A
#
# COMPACT_ATOMS: atom_id res chain seq x y z
N HIS A 1 -14.49 -19.91 5.12
CA HIS A 1 -13.71 -18.76 5.62
C HIS A 1 -12.44 -18.65 4.79
N LEU A 2 -11.96 -17.44 4.48
CA LEU A 2 -10.68 -17.28 3.77
C LEU A 2 -9.52 -17.47 4.76
N HIS A 3 -8.51 -18.24 4.37
CA HIS A 3 -7.30 -18.49 5.13
C HIS A 3 -6.08 -18.03 4.33
N GLY A 4 -5.02 -17.63 5.01
CA GLY A 4 -3.75 -17.30 4.35
C GLY A 4 -2.92 -18.54 4.10
N ALA A 5 -2.17 -18.53 3.00
CA ALA A 5 -1.15 -19.54 2.74
C ALA A 5 0.14 -18.84 2.27
N ILE A 6 1.26 -19.19 2.90
CA ILE A 6 2.58 -18.72 2.49
C ILE A 6 3.19 -19.78 1.59
N HIS A 7 3.49 -19.40 0.36
CA HIS A 7 4.27 -20.21 -0.56
C HIS A 7 5.66 -19.57 -0.70
N ARG A 8 6.68 -20.41 -0.77
CA ARG A 8 8.06 -19.97 -0.93
C ARG A 8 8.73 -20.75 -2.04
N SER A 9 9.56 -20.05 -2.80
CA SER A 9 10.55 -20.62 -3.70
C SER A 9 11.94 -20.36 -3.13
N ASP A 10 12.81 -21.36 -3.24
CA ASP A 10 14.23 -21.29 -2.88
C ASP A 10 15.14 -21.35 -4.13
N ASP A 11 14.54 -21.31 -5.33
CA ASP A 11 15.20 -21.58 -6.62
C ASP A 11 14.85 -20.55 -7.70
N ALA A 12 14.66 -19.29 -7.28
CA ALA A 12 14.30 -18.15 -8.14
C ALA A 12 12.97 -18.34 -8.90
N GLY A 13 11.98 -18.95 -8.24
CA GLY A 13 10.61 -19.10 -8.73
C GLY A 13 10.37 -20.33 -9.62
N ARG A 14 11.36 -21.23 -9.78
CA ARG A 14 11.21 -22.44 -10.62
C ARG A 14 10.28 -23.46 -9.96
N SER A 15 10.36 -23.58 -8.65
CA SER A 15 9.45 -24.41 -7.84
C SER A 15 8.97 -23.66 -6.60
N TRP A 16 7.79 -24.05 -6.14
CA TRP A 16 7.12 -23.45 -4.99
C TRP A 16 6.63 -24.54 -4.05
N ARG A 17 6.76 -24.30 -2.75
CA ARG A 17 6.19 -25.17 -1.72
C ARG A 17 5.33 -24.36 -0.76
N LEU A 18 4.27 -25.00 -0.25
CA LEU A 18 3.54 -24.48 0.89
C LEU A 18 4.47 -24.49 2.11
N LEU A 19 4.72 -23.31 2.67
CA LEU A 19 5.58 -23.11 3.84
C LEU A 19 4.79 -23.07 5.14
N GLY A 20 3.62 -22.43 5.11
CA GLY A 20 2.78 -22.23 6.28
C GLY A 20 1.37 -21.83 5.89
N ARG A 21 0.42 -22.08 6.79
CA ARG A 21 -0.95 -21.58 6.72
C ARG A 21 -1.17 -20.57 7.84
N ILE A 22 -1.98 -19.57 7.56
CA ILE A 22 -2.35 -18.54 8.51
C ILE A 22 -3.82 -18.77 8.84
N GLU A 23 -4.05 -19.18 10.07
CA GLU A 23 -5.36 -19.29 10.69
C GLU A 23 -5.40 -18.29 11.83
N ARG A 24 -6.50 -17.53 11.93
CA ARG A 24 -6.68 -16.55 12.99
C ARG A 24 -7.53 -17.16 14.07
N ASP A 25 -7.06 -17.11 15.31
CA ASP A 25 -7.79 -17.62 16.48
C ASP A 25 -9.10 -16.87 16.73
N ASP A 26 -9.21 -15.64 16.23
CA ASP A 26 -10.43 -14.83 16.29
C ASP A 26 -11.50 -15.21 15.24
N GLY A 27 -11.25 -16.23 14.42
CA GLY A 27 -12.18 -16.75 13.42
C GLY A 27 -12.43 -15.84 12.22
N LYS A 28 -11.75 -14.68 12.14
CA LYS A 28 -11.89 -13.75 11.02
C LYS A 28 -11.15 -14.27 9.79
N ALA A 29 -11.68 -13.92 8.63
CA ALA A 29 -11.04 -14.20 7.35
C ALA A 29 -9.73 -13.42 7.21
N LEU A 30 -8.73 -14.03 6.56
CA LEU A 30 -7.54 -13.34 6.07
C LEU A 30 -7.72 -13.07 4.58
N ASP A 31 -7.88 -11.80 4.22
CA ASP A 31 -8.09 -11.35 2.84
C ASP A 31 -7.06 -10.29 2.44
N GLU A 32 -6.73 -10.23 1.15
CA GLU A 32 -5.79 -9.30 0.49
C GLU A 32 -4.64 -8.79 1.40
N PRO A 33 -3.76 -9.67 1.95
CA PRO A 33 -2.70 -9.23 2.83
C PRO A 33 -1.54 -8.56 2.09
N SER A 34 -0.78 -7.73 2.79
CA SER A 34 0.58 -7.33 2.37
C SER A 34 1.60 -7.96 3.30
N LEU A 35 2.74 -8.38 2.74
CA LEU A 35 3.82 -9.09 3.42
C LEU A 35 5.10 -8.27 3.33
N THR A 36 5.78 -8.07 4.45
CA THR A 36 6.99 -7.26 4.53
C THR A 36 8.04 -7.93 5.43
N LEU A 37 9.30 -7.95 5.01
CA LEU A 37 10.43 -8.36 5.85
C LEU A 37 10.95 -7.17 6.65
N LEU A 38 10.99 -7.29 7.97
CA LEU A 38 11.50 -6.27 8.88
C LEU A 38 13.03 -6.38 9.04
N PRO A 39 13.71 -5.30 9.48
CA PRO A 39 15.17 -5.32 9.69
C PRO A 39 15.65 -6.34 10.71
N ASP A 40 14.81 -6.71 11.68
CA ASP A 40 15.09 -7.74 12.68
C ASP A 40 14.89 -9.18 12.17
N GLY A 41 14.56 -9.34 10.89
CA GLY A 41 14.35 -10.64 10.24
C GLY A 41 12.95 -11.22 10.40
N ARG A 42 12.06 -10.58 11.17
CA ARG A 42 10.65 -11.00 11.23
C ARG A 42 9.93 -10.64 9.93
N LEU A 43 8.94 -11.46 9.57
CA LEU A 43 7.94 -11.06 8.58
C LEU A 43 6.78 -10.38 9.30
N MET A 44 6.34 -9.24 8.78
CA MET A 44 5.10 -8.58 9.15
C MET A 44 4.07 -8.81 8.05
N LEU A 45 2.83 -9.11 8.44
CA LEU A 45 1.69 -9.17 7.57
C LEU A 45 0.62 -8.22 8.09
N LEU A 46 0.09 -7.38 7.21
CA LEU A 46 -1.07 -6.52 7.47
C LEU A 46 -2.23 -7.04 6.62
N SER A 47 -3.43 -7.20 7.18
CA SER A 47 -4.57 -7.79 6.45
C SER A 47 -5.76 -6.84 6.27
N ARG A 48 -6.44 -6.99 5.14
CA ARG A 48 -7.78 -6.45 4.92
C ARG A 48 -8.81 -7.29 5.70
N LEU A 49 -9.94 -6.76 6.16
CA LEU A 49 -10.41 -5.36 6.21
C LEU A 49 -10.08 -4.67 7.53
N ASP A 50 -9.81 -5.47 8.57
CA ASP A 50 -9.74 -5.00 9.96
C ASP A 50 -8.34 -4.52 10.35
N ALA A 51 -7.43 -4.39 9.39
CA ALA A 51 -6.07 -3.91 9.60
C ALA A 51 -5.29 -4.75 10.63
N ALA A 52 -5.57 -6.05 10.71
CA ALA A 52 -4.85 -6.94 11.62
C ALA A 52 -3.37 -7.03 11.23
N VAL A 53 -2.51 -6.87 12.23
CA VAL A 53 -1.06 -7.00 12.14
C VAL A 53 -0.67 -8.36 12.72
N LEU A 54 0.00 -9.16 11.91
CA LEU A 54 0.50 -10.47 12.27
C LEU A 54 2.01 -10.51 12.06
N TYR A 55 2.72 -11.23 12.92
CA TYR A 55 4.17 -11.42 12.79
C TYR A 55 4.54 -12.88 12.67
N SER A 56 5.63 -13.14 11.94
CA SER A 56 6.32 -14.42 11.92
C SER A 56 7.80 -14.23 12.24
N ALA A 57 8.28 -14.91 13.27
CA ALA A 57 9.70 -14.91 13.66
C ALA A 57 10.51 -16.06 13.03
N ASN A 58 9.86 -16.95 12.26
CA ASN A 58 10.48 -18.17 11.70
C ASN A 58 10.32 -18.24 10.17
N GLY A 59 10.38 -17.09 9.52
CA GLY A 59 10.38 -17.00 8.05
C GLY A 59 9.05 -17.40 7.40
N GLY A 60 7.93 -17.30 8.12
CA GLY A 60 6.59 -17.54 7.58
C GLY A 60 6.01 -18.92 7.86
N GLN A 61 6.67 -19.75 8.68
CA GLN A 61 6.17 -21.09 9.04
C GLN A 61 4.99 -21.01 10.02
N SER A 62 5.06 -20.12 11.00
CA SER A 62 3.97 -19.82 11.93
C SER A 62 3.77 -18.32 12.11
N TRP A 63 2.55 -17.93 12.45
CA TRP A 63 2.12 -16.53 12.51
C TRP A 63 1.37 -16.27 13.80
N GLN A 64 1.55 -15.08 14.36
CA GLN A 64 0.86 -14.63 15.58
C GLN A 64 0.15 -13.32 15.31
N LEU A 65 -1.14 -13.26 15.62
CA LEU A 65 -1.88 -12.00 15.65
C LEU A 65 -1.34 -11.15 16.81
N SER A 66 -0.98 -9.89 16.51
CA SER A 66 -0.46 -8.95 17.51
C SER A 66 -1.52 -7.92 17.90
N HIS A 67 -1.99 -7.13 16.94
CA HIS A 67 -2.92 -6.03 17.18
C HIS A 67 -3.62 -5.62 15.87
N GLN A 68 -4.46 -4.59 15.92
CA GLN A 68 -5.02 -3.93 14.74
C GLN A 68 -4.41 -2.54 14.59
N ALA A 69 -3.90 -2.24 13.39
CA ALA A 69 -3.45 -0.90 13.06
C ALA A 69 -4.66 0.07 12.94
N PRO A 70 -4.48 1.39 13.13
CA PRO A 70 -5.57 2.37 13.14
C PRO A 70 -6.09 2.71 11.72
N PHE A 71 -6.18 1.71 10.84
CA PHE A 71 -6.47 1.91 9.41
C PHE A 71 -7.85 1.40 8.99
N ALA A 72 -8.54 0.68 9.87
CA ALA A 72 -9.81 0.04 9.53
C ALA A 72 -10.89 1.08 9.16
N PRO A 73 -11.68 0.86 8.09
CA PRO A 73 -11.54 -0.24 7.14
C PRO A 73 -10.34 -0.05 6.19
N LEU A 74 -9.47 -1.06 6.14
CA LEU A 74 -8.25 -1.08 5.33
C LEU A 74 -8.47 -1.87 4.04
N LYS A 75 -8.14 -1.28 2.89
CA LYS A 75 -8.28 -1.95 1.59
C LYS A 75 -7.06 -1.72 0.70
N ALA A 76 -6.76 -2.71 -0.13
CA ALA A 76 -5.79 -2.60 -1.22
C ALA A 76 -4.41 -2.09 -0.80
N HIS A 77 -3.98 -2.37 0.43
CA HIS A 77 -2.77 -1.78 0.98
C HIS A 77 -1.50 -2.45 0.46
N ARG A 78 -0.40 -1.71 0.57
CA ARG A 78 0.96 -2.18 0.32
C ARG A 78 1.86 -1.68 1.44
N THR A 79 2.86 -2.48 1.76
CA THR A 79 3.89 -2.14 2.74
C THR A 79 5.27 -2.23 2.10
N SER A 80 6.20 -1.40 2.57
CA SER A 80 7.63 -1.44 2.21
C SER A 80 8.47 -0.91 3.36
N VAL A 81 9.78 -1.20 3.35
CA VAL A 81 10.70 -0.80 4.42
C VAL A 81 11.79 0.07 3.84
N LEU A 82 11.98 1.25 4.45
CA LEU A 82 13.08 2.16 4.14
C LEU A 82 14.40 1.63 4.73
N ALA A 83 15.53 2.19 4.31
CA ALA A 83 16.85 1.74 4.74
C ALA A 83 17.07 1.86 6.27
N ASP A 84 16.38 2.80 6.93
CA ASP A 84 16.41 2.98 8.38
C ASP A 84 15.46 2.05 9.16
N GLY A 85 14.73 1.17 8.47
CA GLY A 85 13.76 0.26 9.07
C GLY A 85 12.35 0.81 9.21
N THR A 86 12.09 2.05 8.75
CA THR A 86 10.73 2.60 8.74
C THR A 86 9.84 1.79 7.81
N VAL A 87 8.74 1.26 8.33
CA VAL A 87 7.71 0.61 7.52
C VAL A 87 6.75 1.67 7.00
N VAL A 88 6.61 1.77 5.69
CA VAL A 88 5.65 2.66 5.03
C VAL A 88 4.48 1.83 4.52
N CYS A 89 3.26 2.30 4.76
CA CYS A 89 2.03 1.72 4.27
C CYS A 89 1.26 2.75 3.44
N TRP A 90 0.89 2.41 2.22
CA TRP A 90 -0.07 3.18 1.43
C TRP A 90 -1.28 2.31 1.12
N MET A 91 -2.47 2.90 1.20
CA MET A 91 -3.71 2.14 1.22
C MET A 91 -4.91 2.98 0.83
N THR A 92 -6.02 2.32 0.55
CA THR A 92 -7.34 2.95 0.73
C THR A 92 -7.77 2.78 2.19
N SER A 93 -8.15 3.88 2.84
CA SER A 93 -8.81 3.83 4.14
C SER A 93 -9.80 4.98 4.26
N ASN A 94 -11.00 4.66 4.80
CA ASN A 94 -12.10 5.60 4.93
C ASN A 94 -12.45 6.32 3.61
N GLY A 95 -12.48 5.54 2.52
CA GLY A 95 -12.96 6.00 1.22
C GLY A 95 -11.98 6.82 0.39
N VAL A 96 -10.74 7.02 0.86
CA VAL A 96 -9.73 7.81 0.14
C VAL A 96 -8.35 7.15 0.16
N LEU A 97 -7.46 7.56 -0.75
CA LEU A 97 -6.07 7.12 -0.80
C LEU A 97 -5.26 7.81 0.30
N ARG A 98 -4.57 7.01 1.12
CA ARG A 98 -3.82 7.48 2.28
C ARG A 98 -2.40 6.91 2.32
N VAL A 99 -1.60 7.44 3.24
CA VAL A 99 -0.31 6.92 3.66
C VAL A 99 -0.20 6.93 5.19
N SER A 100 0.55 5.98 5.74
CA SER A 100 1.05 6.04 7.12
C SER A 100 2.42 5.36 7.17
N TRP A 101 3.17 5.59 8.25
CA TRP A 101 4.44 4.92 8.48
C TRP A 101 4.67 4.64 9.96
N SER A 102 5.48 3.61 10.21
CA SER A 102 5.87 3.12 11.52
C SER A 102 7.39 3.08 11.62
N THR A 103 7.94 3.60 12.70
CA THR A 103 9.38 3.56 13.02
C THR A 103 9.73 2.46 14.03
N ASN A 104 8.78 1.61 14.38
CA ASN A 104 8.93 0.55 15.38
C ASN A 104 8.35 -0.79 14.89
N GLY A 105 8.65 -1.15 13.64
CA GLY A 105 8.31 -2.48 13.12
C GLY A 105 6.81 -2.74 12.95
N GLY A 106 6.00 -1.70 12.82
CA GLY A 106 4.55 -1.79 12.62
C GLY A 106 3.72 -1.79 13.91
N ASP A 107 4.32 -1.61 15.09
CA ASP A 107 3.61 -1.58 16.37
C ASP A 107 2.72 -0.33 16.52
N THR A 108 3.23 0.83 16.09
CA THR A 108 2.47 2.09 16.06
C THR A 108 2.67 2.80 14.73
N TRP A 109 1.68 3.59 14.34
CA TRP A 109 1.61 4.21 13.03
C TRP A 109 1.35 5.72 13.14
N THR A 110 1.95 6.48 12.24
CA THR A 110 1.76 7.94 12.18
C THR A 110 0.37 8.27 11.64
N THR A 111 -0.36 9.12 12.34
CA THR A 111 -1.71 9.56 11.98
C THR A 111 -1.81 11.08 11.98
N GLY A 112 -2.85 11.61 11.34
CA GLY A 112 -3.28 12.99 11.50
C GLY A 112 -3.92 13.25 12.86
N GLU A 113 -4.37 14.49 13.06
CA GLU A 113 -5.09 14.91 14.27
C GLU A 113 -6.43 14.18 14.46
N ASP A 114 -7.02 13.70 13.36
CA ASP A 114 -8.23 12.88 13.34
C ASP A 114 -7.98 11.41 13.72
N GLY A 115 -6.73 11.03 13.99
CA GLY A 115 -6.34 9.65 14.29
C GLY A 115 -6.33 8.74 13.07
N LEU A 116 -6.49 9.27 11.86
CA LEU A 116 -6.45 8.49 10.61
C LEU A 116 -5.08 8.59 9.93
N PRO A 117 -4.73 7.64 9.04
CA PRO A 117 -3.60 7.80 8.12
C PRO A 117 -3.71 9.12 7.34
N LEU A 118 -2.58 9.70 6.95
CA LEU A 118 -2.56 10.97 6.24
C LEU A 118 -3.11 10.79 4.82
N ALA A 119 -3.95 11.72 4.36
CA ALA A 119 -4.44 11.72 2.99
C ALA A 119 -3.26 11.90 2.02
N LEU A 120 -3.16 11.01 1.03
CA LEU A 120 -2.24 11.16 -0.09
C LEU A 120 -2.98 11.78 -1.28
N ASP A 121 -4.20 11.31 -1.51
CA ASP A 121 -5.15 11.89 -2.46
C ASP A 121 -6.55 11.73 -1.86
N ALA A 122 -7.13 12.86 -1.44
CA ALA A 122 -8.39 12.89 -0.68
C ALA A 122 -9.63 12.80 -1.57
N ASP A 123 -9.48 12.98 -2.89
CA ASP A 123 -10.61 13.06 -3.81
C ASP A 123 -11.02 11.68 -4.35
N PHE A 124 -10.14 10.68 -4.23
CA PHE A 124 -10.34 9.37 -4.84
C PHE A 124 -10.19 8.22 -3.85
N TYR A 125 -11.04 7.20 -4.01
CA TYR A 125 -10.93 5.93 -3.28
C TYR A 125 -9.54 5.32 -3.47
N GLY A 126 -9.08 5.29 -4.73
CA GLY A 126 -7.79 4.77 -5.18
C GLY A 126 -7.51 3.32 -4.74
N TYR A 127 -7.46 2.34 -5.66
CA TYR A 127 -6.95 0.99 -5.32
C TYR A 127 -5.45 0.92 -5.65
N PRO A 128 -4.53 1.05 -4.67
CA PRO A 128 -3.14 1.27 -5.02
C PRO A 128 -2.34 -0.04 -5.20
N GLY A 129 -1.49 -0.03 -6.22
CA GLY A 129 -0.22 -0.73 -6.24
C GLY A 129 0.92 0.26 -5.98
N GLY A 130 2.12 -0.07 -6.44
CA GLY A 130 3.29 0.79 -6.29
C GLY A 130 4.49 0.07 -5.69
N PHE A 131 5.60 0.79 -5.57
CA PHE A 131 6.85 0.25 -5.04
C PHE A 131 7.75 1.35 -4.48
N LEU A 132 8.70 0.95 -3.64
CA LEU A 132 9.78 1.78 -3.13
C LEU A 132 10.85 1.98 -4.23
N MET A 133 11.18 3.24 -4.51
CA MET A 133 12.20 3.63 -5.48
C MET A 133 13.60 3.65 -4.85
N ALA A 134 14.63 3.69 -5.70
CA ALA A 134 16.03 3.70 -5.26
C ALA A 134 16.43 4.92 -4.40
N ASP A 135 15.72 6.04 -4.53
CA ASP A 135 15.92 7.26 -3.72
C ASP A 135 15.04 7.30 -2.47
N GLU A 136 14.50 6.15 -2.04
CA GLU A 136 13.60 5.99 -0.88
C GLU A 136 12.26 6.72 -0.97
N SER A 137 11.92 7.28 -2.13
CA SER A 137 10.55 7.71 -2.43
C SER A 137 9.66 6.53 -2.81
N VAL A 138 8.35 6.65 -2.62
CA VAL A 138 7.37 5.65 -3.01
C VAL A 138 6.63 6.14 -4.25
N LEU A 139 6.58 5.29 -5.27
CA LEU A 139 5.75 5.49 -6.45
C LEU A 139 4.44 4.73 -6.25
N VAL A 140 3.32 5.43 -6.19
CA VAL A 140 1.98 4.87 -6.02
C VAL A 140 1.26 4.93 -7.36
N VAL A 141 0.79 3.77 -7.82
CA VAL A 141 -0.07 3.66 -9.01
C VAL A 141 -1.43 3.22 -8.51
N TYR A 142 -2.48 3.95 -8.85
CA TYR A 142 -3.82 3.65 -8.37
C TYR A 142 -4.83 3.96 -9.45
N TYR A 143 -5.99 3.33 -9.39
CA TYR A 143 -7.13 3.72 -10.21
C TYR A 143 -8.30 4.12 -9.32
N ASP A 144 -9.09 5.06 -9.81
CA ASP A 144 -10.32 5.43 -9.13
C ASP A 144 -11.41 4.40 -9.42
N ALA A 145 -11.92 3.79 -8.35
CA ALA A 145 -13.03 2.85 -8.39
C ALA A 145 -14.36 3.48 -7.93
N ALA A 146 -14.38 4.77 -7.56
CA ALA A 146 -15.53 5.45 -6.97
C ALA A 146 -16.68 5.74 -7.95
N HIS A 147 -16.66 5.15 -9.15
CA HIS A 147 -17.68 5.29 -10.20
C HIS A 147 -17.98 6.74 -10.64
N GLN A 148 -17.16 7.73 -10.23
CA GLN A 148 -17.33 9.13 -10.66
C GLN A 148 -16.71 9.40 -12.03
N GLN A 149 -15.79 8.55 -12.47
CA GLN A 149 -15.22 8.63 -13.81
C GLN A 149 -16.02 7.78 -14.80
N GLN A 150 -16.35 8.34 -15.97
CA GLN A 150 -17.01 7.65 -17.08
C GLN A 150 -16.16 6.49 -17.65
N ARG A 151 -14.84 6.49 -17.37
CA ARG A 151 -13.87 5.43 -17.69
C ARG A 151 -12.87 5.29 -16.53
N THR A 152 -12.37 4.09 -16.26
CA THR A 152 -11.34 3.88 -15.23
C THR A 152 -10.02 4.55 -15.64
N GLY A 153 -9.63 5.62 -14.94
CA GLY A 153 -8.31 6.23 -15.06
C GLY A 153 -7.27 5.55 -14.16
N VAL A 154 -6.06 5.32 -14.68
CA VAL A 154 -4.90 4.91 -13.88
C VAL A 154 -4.03 6.13 -13.66
N TRP A 155 -3.81 6.44 -12.39
CA TRP A 155 -3.10 7.61 -11.89
C TRP A 155 -1.80 7.20 -11.23
N LEU A 156 -0.90 8.18 -11.09
CA LEU A 156 0.40 7.97 -10.50
C LEU A 156 0.79 9.17 -9.64
N ILE A 157 1.09 8.91 -8.38
CA ILE A 157 1.61 9.89 -7.42
C ILE A 157 2.93 9.36 -6.88
N ARG A 158 3.88 10.26 -6.66
CA ARG A 158 5.14 9.93 -5.98
C ARG A 158 5.25 10.76 -4.71
N PHE A 159 5.63 10.13 -3.61
CA PHE A 159 5.88 10.82 -2.36
C PHE A 159 7.17 10.34 -1.70
N ARG A 160 7.70 11.12 -0.77
CA ARG A 160 8.80 10.71 0.11
C ARG A 160 8.50 11.15 1.54
N LEU A 161 9.13 10.47 2.50
CA LEU A 161 9.13 10.90 3.89
C LEU A 161 10.35 11.78 4.16
N ASP A 162 10.21 12.78 5.01
CA ASP A 162 11.36 13.56 5.47
C ASP A 162 12.30 12.72 6.34
N ALA A 163 13.54 13.20 6.52
CA ALA A 163 14.54 12.50 7.33
C ALA A 163 14.11 12.32 8.79
N GLY A 164 13.25 13.19 9.31
CA GLY A 164 12.70 13.09 10.67
C GLY A 164 11.54 12.10 10.81
N ARG A 165 11.03 11.53 9.71
CA ARG A 165 9.82 10.69 9.68
C ARG A 165 8.62 11.37 10.35
N LYS A 166 8.48 12.68 10.12
CA LYS A 166 7.40 13.52 10.66
C LYS A 166 6.43 13.98 9.59
N ARG A 167 6.88 14.06 8.34
CA ARG A 167 6.04 14.51 7.24
C ARG A 167 6.29 13.70 5.97
N MET A 168 5.26 13.67 5.14
CA MET A 168 5.34 13.26 3.76
C MET A 168 5.41 14.51 2.86
N GLU A 169 6.13 14.41 1.76
CA GLU A 169 6.13 15.38 0.66
C GLU A 169 5.79 14.67 -0.65
N ILE A 170 4.82 15.22 -1.41
CA ILE A 170 4.56 14.80 -2.78
C ILE A 170 5.64 15.42 -3.68
N VAL A 171 6.25 14.60 -4.51
CA VAL A 171 7.36 14.98 -5.38
C VAL A 171 7.03 14.64 -6.83
N PRO A 172 7.70 15.27 -7.82
CA PRO A 172 7.46 14.97 -9.22
C PRO A 172 7.59 13.48 -9.54
N ALA A 173 6.60 12.96 -10.29
CA ALA A 173 6.66 11.64 -10.86
C ALA A 173 7.87 11.51 -11.81
N PRO A 174 8.46 10.31 -11.96
CA PRO A 174 9.56 10.13 -12.91
C PRO A 174 9.11 10.49 -14.33
N GLY A 175 9.89 11.33 -15.02
CA GLY A 175 9.56 11.81 -16.37
C GLY A 175 8.54 12.94 -16.43
N ALA A 176 8.03 13.43 -15.29
CA ALA A 176 7.34 14.72 -15.26
C ALA A 176 8.43 15.82 -15.33
N ASP A 177 8.57 16.45 -16.48
CA ASP A 177 9.40 17.66 -16.58
C ASP A 177 8.86 18.70 -15.58
N ALA A 178 9.75 19.27 -14.75
CA ALA A 178 9.39 20.30 -13.80
C ALA A 178 8.76 21.54 -14.46
N ASP A 179 8.98 21.69 -15.78
CA ASP A 179 8.49 22.80 -16.61
C ASP A 179 7.18 22.48 -17.38
N ALA A 180 6.66 21.26 -17.32
CA ALA A 180 5.47 20.85 -18.09
C ALA A 180 4.13 21.22 -17.42
N ALA A 181 4.15 21.86 -16.25
CA ALA A 181 2.95 22.24 -15.50
C ALA A 181 2.03 23.25 -16.23
N ASP A 182 2.45 23.82 -17.35
CA ASP A 182 1.71 24.80 -18.14
C ASP A 182 1.12 24.23 -19.45
N ALA A 183 1.28 22.93 -19.71
CA ALA A 183 0.66 22.29 -20.86
C ALA A 183 -0.80 21.91 -20.51
N THR A 184 -1.74 22.78 -20.84
CA THR A 184 -3.17 22.43 -20.89
C THR A 184 -3.33 21.19 -21.76
N LEU A 185 -3.80 20.10 -21.16
CA LEU A 185 -4.23 18.92 -21.92
C LEU A 185 -5.28 19.39 -22.93
N PRO A 186 -5.14 19.08 -24.24
CA PRO A 186 -6.18 19.38 -25.19
C PRO A 186 -7.46 18.65 -24.72
N GLY A 187 -8.55 19.40 -24.61
CA GLY A 187 -9.86 18.84 -24.30
C GLY A 187 -10.22 17.72 -25.29
N PRO A 188 -11.10 16.79 -24.90
CA PRO A 188 -11.42 15.65 -25.73
C PRO A 188 -12.10 16.14 -27.01
N GLU A 189 -11.38 16.12 -28.14
CA GLU A 189 -12.04 16.04 -29.45
C GLU A 189 -12.60 14.62 -29.57
N GLU A 190 -13.88 14.45 -29.24
CA GLU A 190 -14.67 13.31 -29.67
C GLU A 190 -14.68 13.31 -31.20
N ARG A 191 -13.93 12.39 -31.80
CA ARG A 191 -14.14 12.00 -33.19
C ARG A 191 -15.23 10.93 -33.20
N ASP A 192 -16.45 11.34 -33.53
CA ASP A 192 -17.56 10.46 -33.88
C ASP A 192 -17.08 9.48 -34.96
N ALA A 193 -17.04 8.19 -34.61
CA ALA A 193 -16.66 7.12 -35.53
C ALA A 193 -17.86 6.52 -36.30
N ASP A 194 -19.07 7.05 -36.12
CA ASP A 194 -20.30 6.53 -36.74
C ASP A 194 -20.93 7.51 -37.74
N ALA A 195 -20.11 8.04 -38.64
CA ALA A 195 -20.59 8.75 -39.82
C ALA A 195 -20.01 8.15 -41.11
N VAL A 196 -20.41 6.91 -41.44
CA VAL A 196 -20.74 6.42 -42.81
C VAL A 196 -21.79 5.32 -42.70
#